data_AF-A0AAW9KB53-F1
#
_entry.id   AF-A0AAW9KB53-F1
#
_cell.length_a   1.000
_cell.length_b   1.000
_cell.length_c   1.000
_cell.angle_alpha   90.00
_cell.angle_beta   90.00
_cell.angle_gamma   90.00
#
_symmetry.space_group_name_H-M   'P 1'
#
loop_
_entity.id
_entity.type
_entity.pdbx_description
1 polymer ?
#
loop_
_entity_poly.entity_id
_entity_poly.type
_entity_poly.pdbx_seq_one_letter_code
_entity_poly.pdbx_strand_id
1 'polypeptide(L)'
;MAEENGAYASVGFEYSISHAIQHNDPFLNQERIQIISNAQNKIYKLNQVKNEITSMQNTFNYINNALKNHAKLTPTEMQAEQYYLQSTLQNIEKIVMLSGGVASNPKLAQALEKMQEPITNPLELAENLRNLEVQFAQSQNRMLSSLSSQIAQISNSLNALDPSSYSKNISSMYGVSLSVGYKHFFTKKK
;
A
#
# COMPACT_ATOMS: atom_id res chain seq x y z
N MET A 1 22.32 -62.26 -17.79
CA MET A 1 21.11 -61.73 -17.11
C MET A 1 21.36 -60.25 -16.85
N ALA A 2 20.90 -59.38 -17.75
CA ALA A 2 21.13 -57.94 -17.67
C ALA A 2 19.93 -57.23 -18.29
N GLU A 3 18.74 -57.40 -17.70
CA GLU A 3 17.51 -56.81 -18.21
C GLU A 3 16.45 -56.73 -17.09
N GLU A 4 16.78 -56.10 -15.96
CA GLU A 4 15.79 -55.88 -14.89
C GLU A 4 15.96 -54.57 -14.10
N ASN A 5 16.84 -53.66 -14.53
CA ASN A 5 17.07 -52.38 -13.83
C ASN A 5 16.59 -51.15 -14.62
N GLY A 6 16.20 -51.30 -15.88
CA GLY A 6 15.76 -50.18 -16.74
C GLY A 6 14.33 -49.71 -16.47
N ALA A 7 13.41 -50.63 -16.16
CA ALA A 7 12.00 -50.32 -15.97
C ALA A 7 11.71 -49.59 -14.64
N TYR A 8 12.38 -49.95 -13.54
CA TYR A 8 12.22 -49.27 -12.26
C TYR A 8 12.74 -47.83 -12.26
N ALA A 9 13.81 -47.56 -13.03
CA ALA A 9 14.36 -46.22 -13.19
C ALA A 9 13.45 -45.32 -14.05
N SER A 10 12.81 -45.84 -15.10
CA SER A 10 11.91 -45.05 -15.96
C SER A 10 10.58 -44.74 -15.27
N VAL A 11 10.00 -45.68 -14.53
CA VAL A 11 8.73 -45.47 -13.80
C VAL A 11 8.91 -44.47 -12.66
N GLY A 12 10.05 -44.49 -11.96
CA GLY A 12 10.39 -43.47 -10.96
C GLY A 12 10.59 -42.07 -11.55
N PHE A 13 11.13 -42.00 -12.76
CA PHE A 13 11.32 -40.74 -13.49
C PHE A 13 9.99 -40.18 -14.01
N GLU A 14 9.14 -41.01 -14.62
CA GLU A 14 7.80 -40.62 -15.08
C GLU A 14 6.88 -40.22 -13.92
N TYR A 15 6.95 -40.91 -12.79
CA TYR A 15 6.25 -40.52 -11.56
C TYR A 15 6.75 -39.16 -11.06
N SER A 16 8.07 -38.94 -11.04
CA SER A 16 8.66 -37.66 -10.62
C SER A 16 8.27 -36.50 -11.55
N ILE A 17 8.17 -36.72 -12.87
CA ILE A 17 7.73 -35.69 -13.83
C ILE A 17 6.23 -35.45 -13.69
N SER A 18 5.41 -36.51 -13.60
CA SER A 18 3.96 -36.38 -13.45
C SER A 18 3.60 -35.64 -12.17
N HIS A 19 4.30 -35.93 -11.08
CA HIS A 19 4.16 -35.22 -9.81
C HIS A 19 4.63 -33.76 -9.92
N ALA A 20 5.76 -33.49 -10.58
CA ALA A 20 6.23 -32.12 -10.81
C ALA A 20 5.28 -31.29 -11.69
N ILE A 21 4.64 -31.89 -12.70
CA ILE A 21 3.64 -31.23 -13.55
C ILE A 21 2.35 -30.95 -12.77
N GLN A 22 1.86 -31.91 -11.97
CA GLN A 22 0.69 -31.71 -11.10
C GLN A 22 0.89 -30.57 -10.09
N HIS A 23 2.13 -30.34 -9.66
CA HIS A 23 2.48 -29.28 -8.71
C HIS A 23 2.97 -27.97 -9.35
N ASN A 24 2.99 -27.86 -10.69
CA ASN A 24 3.45 -26.66 -11.40
C ASN A 24 2.44 -26.23 -12.48
N ASP A 25 1.18 -26.09 -12.08
CA ASP A 25 0.13 -25.57 -12.96
C ASP A 25 0.39 -24.09 -13.29
N PRO A 26 0.64 -23.74 -14.57
CA PRO A 26 0.93 -22.37 -14.98
C PRO A 26 -0.25 -21.41 -14.74
N PHE A 27 -1.50 -21.88 -14.76
CA PHE A 27 -2.68 -21.04 -14.51
C PHE A 27 -2.80 -20.68 -13.02
N LEU A 28 -2.62 -21.65 -12.12
CA LEU A 28 -2.59 -21.40 -10.67
C LEU A 28 -1.43 -20.48 -10.29
N ASN A 29 -0.29 -20.58 -10.99
CA ASN A 29 0.84 -19.67 -10.80
C ASN A 29 0.53 -18.23 -11.23
N GLN A 30 -0.20 -18.03 -12.34
CA GLN A 30 -0.63 -16.70 -12.77
C GLN A 30 -1.59 -16.06 -11.77
N GLU A 31 -2.59 -16.81 -11.29
CA GLU A 31 -3.53 -16.32 -10.27
C GLU A 31 -2.82 -15.94 -8.97
N ARG A 32 -1.84 -16.76 -8.54
CA ARG A 32 -1.01 -16.47 -7.37
C ARG A 32 -0.17 -15.21 -7.54
N ILE A 33 0.48 -15.02 -8.69
CA ILE A 33 1.23 -13.80 -8.99
C ILE A 33 0.32 -12.58 -8.90
N GLN A 34 -0.92 -12.67 -9.39
CA GLN A 34 -1.88 -11.58 -9.28
C GLN A 34 -2.30 -11.31 -7.85
N ILE A 35 -2.55 -12.34 -7.04
CA ILE A 35 -2.86 -12.19 -5.61
C ILE A 35 -1.72 -11.48 -4.87
N ILE A 36 -0.48 -11.92 -5.09
CA ILE A 36 0.72 -11.32 -4.46
C ILE A 36 0.89 -9.86 -4.91
N SER A 37 0.83 -9.60 -6.21
CA SER A 37 0.97 -8.26 -6.79
C SER A 37 -0.10 -7.30 -6.25
N ASN A 38 -1.35 -7.74 -6.21
CA ASN A 38 -2.46 -6.95 -5.68
C ASN A 38 -2.29 -6.64 -4.19
N ALA A 39 -1.85 -7.62 -3.39
CA ALA A 39 -1.60 -7.43 -1.97
C ALA A 39 -0.42 -6.48 -1.70
N GLN A 40 0.67 -6.60 -2.46
CA GLN A 40 1.82 -5.69 -2.38
C GLN A 40 1.42 -4.26 -2.75
N ASN A 41 0.62 -4.08 -3.80
CA ASN A 41 0.06 -2.78 -4.18
C ASN A 41 -0.81 -2.18 -3.07
N LYS A 42 -1.66 -3.00 -2.43
CA LYS A 42 -2.45 -2.58 -1.26
C LYS A 42 -1.56 -2.13 -0.11
N ILE A 43 -0.55 -2.92 0.27
CA ILE A 43 0.41 -2.55 1.33
C ILE A 43 1.13 -1.23 0.99
N TYR A 44 1.57 -1.06 -0.25
CA TYR A 44 2.21 0.17 -0.70
C TYR A 44 1.29 1.39 -0.52
N LYS A 45 0.03 1.29 -0.96
CA LYS A 45 -0.97 2.35 -0.78
C LYS A 45 -1.25 2.66 0.69
N LEU A 46 -1.38 1.64 1.55
CA LEU A 46 -1.58 1.86 2.98
C LEU A 46 -0.38 2.56 3.65
N ASN A 47 0.85 2.25 3.21
CA ASN A 47 2.04 2.95 3.67
C ASN A 47 2.09 4.41 3.19
N GLN A 48 1.62 4.72 1.97
CA GLN A 48 1.48 6.11 1.52
C GLN A 48 0.54 6.90 2.43
N VAL A 49 -0.64 6.35 2.75
CA VAL A 49 -1.60 6.98 3.67
C VAL A 49 -0.98 7.19 5.05
N LYS A 50 -0.19 6.22 5.53
CA LYS A 50 0.53 6.35 6.81
C LYS A 50 1.49 7.56 6.78
N ASN A 51 2.22 7.74 5.69
CA ASN A 51 3.10 8.90 5.51
C ASN A 51 2.29 10.21 5.46
N GLU A 52 1.18 10.24 4.72
CA GLU A 52 0.28 11.40 4.64
C GLU A 52 -0.23 11.81 6.04
N ILE A 53 -0.63 10.84 6.88
CA ILE A 53 -1.05 11.08 8.27
C ILE A 53 0.06 11.74 9.09
N THR A 54 1.30 11.27 8.94
CA THR A 54 2.44 11.83 9.68
C THR A 54 2.83 13.23 9.20
N SER A 55 2.63 13.54 7.91
CA SER A 55 2.91 14.86 7.35
C SER A 55 1.83 15.90 7.62
N MET A 56 0.62 15.48 8.03
CA MET A 56 -0.55 16.36 8.12
C MET A 56 -0.36 17.54 9.10
N GLN A 57 0.49 17.39 10.12
CA GLN A 57 0.85 18.49 11.02
C GLN A 57 1.41 19.69 10.24
N ASN A 58 2.26 19.44 9.24
CA ASN A 58 2.84 20.49 8.42
C ASN A 58 1.80 21.13 7.51
N THR A 59 0.85 20.33 7.00
CA THR A 59 -0.29 20.81 6.23
C THR A 59 -1.16 21.76 7.07
N PHE A 60 -1.52 21.38 8.30
CA PHE A 60 -2.26 22.27 9.20
C PHE A 60 -1.47 23.54 9.54
N ASN A 61 -0.16 23.44 9.80
CA ASN A 61 0.69 24.60 10.03
C ASN A 61 0.70 25.56 8.84
N TYR A 62 0.79 25.04 7.61
CA TYR A 62 0.71 25.82 6.38
C TYR A 62 -0.62 26.58 6.29
N ILE A 63 -1.75 25.87 6.41
CA ILE A 63 -3.09 26.46 6.29
C ILE A 63 -3.31 27.51 7.39
N ASN A 64 -2.93 27.21 8.63
CA ASN A 64 -3.06 28.13 9.75
C ASN A 64 -2.24 29.42 9.53
N ASN A 65 -1.06 29.31 8.91
CA ASN A 65 -0.22 30.47 8.57
C ASN A 65 -0.77 31.26 7.38
N ALA A 66 -1.28 30.57 6.36
CA ALA A 66 -1.95 31.21 5.23
C ALA A 66 -3.14 32.03 5.74
N LEU A 67 -4.06 31.43 6.50
CA LEU A 67 -5.23 32.10 7.11
C LEU A 67 -4.87 33.38 7.89
N LYS A 68 -3.82 33.34 8.73
CA LYS A 68 -3.35 34.52 9.48
C LYS A 68 -2.87 35.66 8.57
N ASN A 69 -2.38 35.33 7.38
CA ASN A 69 -1.85 36.28 6.42
C ASN A 69 -2.87 36.67 5.32
N HIS A 70 -4.13 36.22 5.40
CA HIS A 70 -5.15 36.48 4.36
C HIS A 70 -5.29 37.96 3.97
N ALA A 71 -5.04 38.89 4.90
CA ALA A 71 -5.06 40.33 4.62
C ALA A 71 -4.02 40.81 3.58
N LYS A 72 -3.08 39.95 3.17
CA LYS A 72 -2.00 40.26 2.21
C LYS A 72 -2.11 39.51 0.88
N LEU A 73 -3.09 38.61 0.72
CA LEU A 73 -3.21 37.77 -0.46
C LEU A 73 -3.93 38.51 -1.61
N THR A 74 -3.42 38.33 -2.81
CA THR A 74 -4.11 38.71 -4.05
C THR A 74 -5.31 37.78 -4.31
N PRO A 75 -6.28 38.19 -5.15
CA PRO A 75 -7.42 37.32 -5.49
C PRO A 75 -7.02 35.94 -6.03
N THR A 76 -5.95 35.88 -6.83
CA THR A 76 -5.41 34.62 -7.36
C THR A 76 -4.87 33.73 -6.25
N GLU A 77 -4.14 34.30 -5.30
CA GLU A 77 -3.60 33.56 -4.15
C GLU A 77 -4.73 33.09 -3.23
N MET A 78 -5.77 33.90 -3.01
CA MET A 78 -6.94 33.49 -2.26
C MET A 78 -7.64 32.27 -2.89
N GLN A 79 -7.77 32.24 -4.22
CA GLN A 79 -8.35 31.10 -4.94
C GLN A 79 -7.47 29.84 -4.80
N ALA A 80 -6.15 30.00 -4.87
CA ALA A 80 -5.21 28.90 -4.69
C ALA A 80 -5.28 28.31 -3.27
N GLU A 81 -5.36 29.16 -2.24
CA GLU A 81 -5.52 28.73 -0.84
C GLU A 81 -6.86 28.02 -0.61
N GLN A 82 -7.94 28.50 -1.23
CA GLN A 82 -9.24 27.82 -1.15
C GLN A 82 -9.19 26.42 -1.79
N TYR A 83 -8.56 26.31 -2.96
CA TYR A 83 -8.36 25.02 -3.62
C TYR A 83 -7.50 24.07 -2.77
N TYR A 84 -6.42 24.59 -2.18
CA TYR A 84 -5.55 23.82 -1.30
C TYR A 84 -6.28 23.30 -0.07
N LEU A 85 -7.11 24.14 0.58
CA LEU A 85 -7.95 23.74 1.70
C LEU A 85 -8.94 22.63 1.27
N GLN A 86 -9.64 22.82 0.15
CA GLN A 86 -10.60 21.82 -0.35
C GLN A 86 -9.93 20.47 -0.64
N SER A 87 -8.76 20.49 -1.27
CA SER A 87 -7.97 19.28 -1.55
C SER A 87 -7.51 18.62 -0.25
N THR A 88 -7.13 19.40 0.76
CA THR A 88 -6.75 18.90 2.09
C THR A 88 -7.91 18.18 2.76
N LEU A 89 -9.12 18.76 2.73
CA LEU A 89 -10.32 18.14 3.31
C LEU A 89 -10.62 16.78 2.65
N GLN A 90 -10.60 16.73 1.32
CA GLN A 90 -10.76 15.48 0.56
C GLN A 90 -9.70 14.43 0.92
N ASN A 91 -8.45 14.87 1.11
CA ASN A 91 -7.39 13.95 1.51
C ASN A 91 -7.63 13.39 2.92
N ILE A 92 -8.09 14.21 3.86
CA ILE A 92 -8.42 13.77 5.22
C ILE A 92 -9.60 12.78 5.18
N GLU A 93 -10.63 13.00 4.37
CA GLU A 93 -11.74 12.05 4.18
C GLU A 93 -11.24 10.69 3.71
N LYS A 94 -10.37 10.67 2.69
CA LYS A 94 -9.75 9.45 2.18
C LYS A 94 -8.93 8.74 3.26
N ILE A 95 -8.15 9.49 4.04
CA ILE A 95 -7.40 8.98 5.19
C ILE A 95 -8.37 8.31 6.18
N VAL A 96 -9.46 8.97 6.56
CA VAL A 96 -10.46 8.42 7.50
C VAL A 96 -11.05 7.12 6.96
N MET A 97 -11.46 7.09 5.70
CA MET A 97 -12.02 5.89 5.06
C MET A 97 -11.04 4.71 5.10
N LEU A 98 -9.76 4.94 4.80
CA LEU A 98 -8.76 3.89 4.73
C LEU A 98 -8.22 3.45 6.11
N SER A 99 -8.39 4.28 7.14
CA SER A 99 -7.82 4.06 8.48
C SER A 99 -8.85 3.57 9.52
N GLY A 100 -9.89 2.86 9.07
CA GLY A 100 -10.93 2.28 9.94
C GLY A 100 -12.29 2.96 9.85
N GLY A 101 -12.43 3.95 8.96
CA GLY A 101 -13.69 4.60 8.63
C GLY A 101 -14.21 5.57 9.69
N VAL A 102 -15.39 6.12 9.42
CA VAL A 102 -16.12 7.07 10.29
C VAL A 102 -16.38 6.49 11.67
N ALA A 103 -16.73 5.20 11.75
CA ALA A 103 -17.01 4.52 13.02
C ALA A 103 -15.81 4.55 13.98
N SER A 104 -14.58 4.49 13.45
CA SER A 104 -13.35 4.53 14.26
C SER A 104 -12.93 5.96 14.62
N ASN A 105 -13.40 6.96 13.87
CA ASN A 105 -13.00 8.36 14.01
C ASN A 105 -14.21 9.32 13.97
N PRO A 106 -15.24 9.13 14.82
CA PRO A 106 -16.53 9.82 14.65
C PRO A 106 -16.42 11.34 14.85
N LYS A 107 -15.59 11.79 15.80
CA LYS A 107 -15.38 13.23 16.03
C LYS A 107 -14.62 13.92 14.90
N LEU A 108 -13.67 13.20 14.28
CA LEU A 108 -12.94 13.70 13.12
C LEU A 108 -13.86 13.80 11.91
N ALA A 109 -14.71 12.78 11.68
CA ALA A 109 -15.72 12.83 10.63
C ALA A 109 -16.69 14.01 10.81
N GLN A 110 -17.20 14.22 12.02
CA GLN A 110 -18.05 15.39 12.32
C GLN A 110 -17.33 16.72 12.08
N ALA A 111 -16.04 16.82 12.43
CA ALA A 111 -15.26 18.02 12.18
C ALA A 111 -15.05 18.28 10.67
N LEU A 112 -14.93 17.21 9.87
CA LEU A 112 -14.87 17.31 8.40
C LEU A 112 -16.19 17.77 7.81
N GLU A 113 -17.32 17.18 8.25
CA GLU A 113 -18.65 17.57 7.80
C GLU A 113 -18.90 19.06 8.03
N LYS A 114 -18.55 19.57 9.22
CA LYS A 114 -18.63 21.01 9.53
C LYS A 114 -17.77 21.90 8.63
N MET A 115 -16.64 21.40 8.15
CA MET A 115 -15.78 22.14 7.21
C MET A 115 -16.34 22.17 5.78
N GLN A 116 -17.29 21.28 5.45
CA GLN A 116 -17.97 21.25 4.15
C GLN A 116 -19.19 22.17 4.10
N GLU A 117 -19.70 22.61 5.25
CA GLU A 117 -20.83 23.54 5.31
C GLU A 117 -20.44 24.90 4.69
N PRO A 118 -21.39 25.63 4.07
CA PRO A 118 -21.10 26.97 3.55
C PRO A 118 -20.70 27.92 4.67
N ILE A 119 -19.42 28.30 4.72
CA ILE A 119 -18.92 29.23 5.74
C ILE A 119 -18.99 30.66 5.21
N THR A 120 -19.79 31.48 5.87
CA THR A 120 -19.95 32.90 5.53
C THR A 120 -19.12 33.83 6.43
N ASN A 121 -18.62 33.30 7.56
CA ASN A 121 -17.87 34.05 8.56
C ASN A 121 -16.40 33.56 8.65
N PRO A 122 -15.40 34.44 8.45
CA PRO A 122 -13.98 34.08 8.61
C PRO A 122 -13.59 33.55 9.99
N LEU A 123 -14.25 34.00 11.08
CA LEU A 123 -14.00 33.50 12.44
C LEU A 123 -14.46 32.04 12.60
N GLU A 124 -15.62 31.72 12.05
CA GLU A 124 -16.17 30.36 12.05
C GLU A 124 -15.27 29.39 11.27
N LEU A 125 -14.71 29.83 10.13
CA LEU A 125 -13.72 29.04 9.38
C LEU A 125 -12.50 28.70 10.24
N ALA A 126 -11.96 29.69 10.97
CA ALA A 126 -10.79 29.49 11.80
C ALA A 126 -11.08 28.52 12.97
N GLU A 127 -12.25 28.63 13.60
CA GLU A 127 -12.68 27.74 14.68
C GLU A 127 -12.91 26.30 14.17
N ASN A 128 -13.59 26.13 13.04
CA ASN A 128 -13.85 24.83 12.45
C ASN A 128 -12.54 24.15 12.02
N LEU A 129 -11.60 24.88 11.42
CA LEU A 129 -10.28 24.35 11.07
C LEU A 129 -9.48 23.96 12.31
N ARG A 130 -9.50 24.80 13.35
CA ARG A 130 -8.83 24.51 14.62
C ARG A 130 -9.39 23.24 15.26
N ASN A 131 -10.71 23.08 15.25
CA ASN A 131 -11.35 21.86 15.71
C ASN A 131 -10.94 20.65 14.87
N LEU A 132 -10.92 20.77 13.54
CA LEU A 132 -10.48 19.70 12.64
C LEU A 132 -9.04 19.26 12.95
N GLU A 133 -8.12 20.20 13.12
CA GLU A 133 -6.73 19.93 13.51
C GLU A 133 -6.65 19.13 14.82
N VAL A 134 -7.39 19.58 15.85
CA VAL A 134 -7.42 18.92 17.15
C VAL A 134 -7.98 17.49 17.05
N GLN A 135 -9.10 17.31 16.35
CA GLN A 135 -9.69 15.98 16.17
C GLN A 135 -8.79 15.06 15.34
N PHE A 136 -8.09 15.60 14.34
CA PHE A 136 -7.13 14.85 13.54
C PHE A 136 -5.96 14.36 14.40
N ALA A 137 -5.34 15.26 15.18
CA ALA A 137 -4.24 14.92 16.07
C ALA A 137 -4.65 13.85 17.11
N GLN A 138 -5.84 13.98 17.69
CA GLN A 138 -6.39 13.00 18.64
C GLN A 138 -6.67 11.62 18.00
N SER A 139 -6.97 11.61 16.70
CA SER A 139 -7.26 10.38 15.95
C SER A 139 -6.01 9.74 15.35
N GLN A 140 -4.90 10.49 15.25
CA GLN A 140 -3.68 10.08 14.54
C GLN A 140 -3.19 8.69 14.93
N ASN A 141 -2.97 8.44 16.23
CA ASN A 141 -2.48 7.15 16.71
C ASN A 141 -3.44 5.98 16.41
N ARG A 142 -4.76 6.23 16.48
CA ARG A 142 -5.77 5.21 16.14
C ARG A 142 -5.73 4.88 14.65
N MET A 143 -5.67 5.90 13.80
CA MET A 143 -5.57 5.73 12.35
C MET A 143 -4.29 4.99 11.96
N LEU A 144 -3.15 5.37 12.52
CA LEU A 144 -1.86 4.70 12.30
C LEU A 144 -1.91 3.24 12.75
N SER A 145 -2.48 2.96 13.93
CA SER A 145 -2.64 1.59 14.45
C SER A 145 -3.54 0.74 13.54
N SER A 146 -4.64 1.31 13.05
CA SER A 146 -5.55 0.63 12.13
C SER A 146 -4.86 0.24 10.82
N LEU A 147 -4.12 1.18 10.22
CA LEU A 147 -3.35 0.91 8.99
C LEU A 147 -2.27 -0.15 9.23
N SER A 148 -1.54 -0.06 10.36
CA SER A 148 -0.55 -1.06 10.74
C SER A 148 -1.16 -2.46 10.91
N SER A 149 -2.35 -2.55 11.53
CA SER A 149 -3.07 -3.82 11.65
C SER A 149 -3.49 -4.39 10.29
N GLN A 150 -4.02 -3.55 9.40
CA GLN A 150 -4.38 -3.96 8.03
C GLN A 150 -3.16 -4.48 7.25
N ILE A 151 -2.02 -3.76 7.32
CA ILE A 151 -0.78 -4.18 6.68
C ILE A 151 -0.30 -5.53 7.25
N ALA A 152 -0.36 -5.71 8.58
CA ALA A 152 0.03 -6.96 9.22
C ALA A 152 -0.87 -8.13 8.78
N GLN A 153 -2.19 -7.91 8.69
CA GLN A 153 -3.13 -8.94 8.21
C GLN A 153 -2.84 -9.34 6.76
N ILE A 154 -2.59 -8.38 5.87
CA ILE A 154 -2.24 -8.66 4.47
C ILE A 154 -0.90 -9.41 4.41
N SER A 155 0.10 -8.97 5.17
CA SER A 155 1.43 -9.61 5.23
C SER A 155 1.33 -11.05 5.74
N ASN A 156 0.55 -11.30 6.79
CA ASN A 156 0.32 -12.64 7.32
C ASN A 156 -0.42 -13.53 6.32
N SER A 157 -1.41 -12.99 5.61
CA SER A 157 -2.13 -13.71 4.55
C SER A 157 -1.20 -14.09 3.40
N LEU A 158 -0.24 -13.22 3.05
CA LEU A 158 0.79 -13.52 2.05
C LEU A 158 1.76 -14.60 2.52
N ASN A 159 2.22 -14.55 3.77
CA ASN A 159 3.12 -15.55 4.34
C ASN A 159 2.46 -16.94 4.49
N ALA A 160 1.14 -16.97 4.66
CA ALA A 160 0.35 -18.20 4.74
C ALA A 160 0.09 -18.85 3.37
N LEU A 161 0.49 -18.23 2.25
CA LEU A 161 0.41 -18.87 0.94
C LEU A 161 1.39 -20.06 0.90
N ASP A 162 0.86 -21.27 1.12
CA ASP A 162 1.59 -22.54 1.34
C ASP A 162 2.81 -22.76 0.43
N PRO A 163 4.07 -22.63 0.91
CA PRO A 163 5.30 -22.87 0.17
C PRO A 163 5.52 -24.31 -0.33
N SER A 164 4.65 -25.27 -0.03
CA SER A 164 4.81 -26.68 -0.42
C SER A 164 4.02 -27.09 -1.66
N SER A 165 3.02 -26.31 -2.10
CA SER A 165 2.48 -26.36 -3.47
C SER A 165 3.44 -25.72 -4.49
N TYR A 166 4.71 -25.55 -4.12
CA TYR A 166 5.70 -24.82 -4.87
C TYR A 166 6.63 -25.84 -5.48
N SER A 167 6.79 -25.76 -6.80
CA SER A 167 8.00 -26.26 -7.42
C SER A 167 9.19 -25.50 -6.78
N LYS A 168 9.86 -26.17 -5.84
CA LYS A 168 11.28 -25.95 -5.52
C LYS A 168 12.19 -26.23 -6.73
N ASN A 169 11.64 -26.48 -7.93
CA ASN A 169 12.29 -27.20 -9.01
C ASN A 169 12.27 -26.49 -10.37
N ILE A 170 12.06 -25.17 -10.47
CA ILE A 170 12.38 -24.50 -11.74
C ILE A 170 13.90 -24.63 -12.02
N SER A 171 14.73 -24.61 -10.98
CA SER A 171 16.18 -24.79 -11.14
C SER A 171 16.63 -26.26 -11.25
N SER A 172 15.77 -27.24 -10.94
CA SER A 172 16.16 -28.67 -10.99
C SER A 172 15.59 -29.41 -12.21
N MET A 173 14.54 -28.91 -12.86
CA MET A 173 13.92 -29.60 -14.00
C MET A 173 14.74 -29.53 -15.29
N TYR A 174 15.71 -28.62 -15.39
CA TYR A 174 16.53 -28.47 -16.60
C TYR A 174 18.02 -28.77 -16.41
N GLY A 175 18.48 -29.15 -15.22
CA GLY A 175 19.92 -29.37 -14.98
C GLY A 175 20.80 -28.14 -15.27
N VAL A 176 20.20 -26.95 -15.45
CA VAL A 176 20.92 -25.69 -15.64
C VAL A 176 20.88 -24.94 -14.31
N SER A 177 21.97 -25.04 -13.55
CA SER A 177 22.29 -24.02 -12.56
C SER A 177 22.38 -22.67 -13.30
N LEU A 178 21.40 -21.79 -13.15
CA LEU A 178 21.60 -20.37 -13.41
C LEU A 178 22.49 -19.82 -12.29
N SER A 179 23.79 -20.17 -12.35
CA SER A 179 24.83 -19.38 -11.71
C SER A 179 24.73 -18.00 -12.32
N VAL A 180 24.13 -17.07 -11.57
CA VAL A 180 24.14 -15.63 -11.88
C VAL A 180 25.58 -15.14 -11.79
N GLY A 181 26.31 -15.32 -12.88
CA GLY A 181 27.61 -14.69 -13.11
C GLY A 181 27.39 -13.22 -13.41
N TYR A 182 27.30 -12.39 -12.38
CA TYR A 182 27.57 -10.95 -12.50
C TYR A 182 29.07 -10.76 -12.79
N LYS A 183 29.50 -10.94 -14.04
CA LYS A 183 30.78 -10.42 -14.51
C LYS A 183 30.79 -10.30 -16.03
N HIS A 184 31.06 -9.08 -16.48
CA HIS A 184 31.38 -8.69 -17.87
C HIS A 184 30.24 -8.10 -18.71
N PHE A 185 29.70 -6.98 -18.25
CA PHE A 185 29.60 -5.81 -19.13
C PHE A 185 30.83 -4.92 -18.82
N PHE A 186 31.40 -4.28 -19.85
CA PHE A 186 32.66 -3.53 -19.90
C PHE A 186 33.93 -4.34 -20.21
N THR A 187 34.14 -4.60 -21.50
CA THR A 187 35.46 -4.34 -22.10
C THR A 187 35.28 -3.58 -23.41
N LYS A 188 35.84 -2.36 -23.43
CA LYS A 188 36.04 -1.49 -24.59
C LYS A 188 36.69 -2.26 -25.75
N LYS A 189 36.31 -1.96 -26.99
CA LYS A 189 37.19 -2.21 -28.14
C LYS A 189 37.93 -0.92 -28.51
N LYS A 190 39.24 -1.09 -28.73
CA LYS A 190 40.15 -0.11 -29.34
C LYS A 190 39.75 0.16 -30.79
#